data_AF-A0A352B0Y4-F1
#
_entry.id   AF-A0A352B0Y4-F1
#
_cell.length_a   1.000
_cell.length_b   1.000
_cell.length_c   1.000
_cell.angle_alpha   90.00
_cell.angle_beta   90.00
_cell.angle_gamma   90.00
#
_symmetry.space_group_name_H-M   'P 1'
#
loop_
_entity.id
_entity.type
_entity.pdbx_description
1 polymer ?
#
loop_
_entity_poly.entity_id
_entity_poly.type
_entity_poly.pdbx_seq_one_letter_code
_entity_poly.pdbx_strand_id
1 'polypeptide(L)'
;SFLIGEFTSDAAESIQGKNYQAAMTYSNFTRPVWRWLWNQEVKTEENQIGPGRKGITAEQFRELHTSFASIFPWHVRLHNLNALDTHDTGRFKTFAIPDSQRVAAGLQFTMPGIPMIFAGDEFGLEGENGEASRTPIPWNQERDSDLSMLDTYAKLSQIRKRHRSLQEGSMRWLYSSAEALAFVRESKTESVLVIASRGRDRKLEFSR
;
A
#
# COMPACT_ATOMS: atom_id res chain seq x y z
N SER A 1 -24.29 -9.39 1.46
CA SER A 1 -23.41 -9.37 0.26
C SER A 1 -22.56 -8.11 0.29
N PHE A 2 -21.35 -8.14 -0.26
CA PHE A 2 -20.42 -7.01 -0.31
C PHE A 2 -20.01 -6.79 -1.78
N LEU A 3 -20.29 -5.61 -2.33
CA LEU A 3 -20.04 -5.29 -3.73
C LEU A 3 -18.85 -4.35 -3.87
N ILE A 4 -17.84 -4.80 -4.62
CA ILE A 4 -16.60 -4.09 -4.89
C ILE A 4 -16.51 -3.83 -6.38
N GLY A 5 -16.28 -2.58 -6.78
CA GLY A 5 -16.04 -2.24 -8.17
C GLY A 5 -14.54 -2.10 -8.45
N GLU A 6 -14.10 -2.55 -9.63
CA GLU A 6 -12.75 -2.32 -10.12
C GLU A 6 -12.72 -1.06 -10.98
N PHE A 7 -11.80 -0.14 -10.65
CA PHE A 7 -11.60 1.10 -11.39
C PHE A 7 -10.11 1.37 -11.53
N THR A 8 -9.60 1.30 -12.76
CA THR A 8 -8.18 1.55 -13.06
C THR A 8 -7.81 3.04 -12.96
N SER A 9 -8.81 3.93 -13.04
CA SER A 9 -8.70 5.36 -12.78
C SER A 9 -9.10 5.71 -11.34
N ASP A 10 -9.05 7.00 -10.99
CA ASP A 10 -9.71 7.47 -9.78
C ASP A 10 -11.23 7.25 -9.89
N ALA A 11 -11.81 6.73 -8.82
CA ALA A 11 -13.22 6.38 -8.72
C ALA A 11 -13.92 7.11 -7.56
N ALA A 12 -13.21 8.00 -6.87
CA ALA A 12 -13.71 8.57 -5.63
C ALA A 12 -15.03 9.32 -5.79
N GLU A 13 -15.20 10.09 -6.87
CA GLU A 13 -16.47 10.78 -7.15
C GLU A 13 -17.62 9.83 -7.50
N SER A 14 -17.31 8.69 -8.11
CA SER A 14 -18.30 7.70 -8.55
C SER A 14 -18.75 6.76 -7.42
N ILE A 15 -17.98 6.64 -6.34
CA ILE A 15 -18.22 5.67 -5.27
C ILE A 15 -18.45 6.40 -3.94
N GLN A 16 -19.71 6.72 -3.72
CA GLN A 16 -20.20 7.38 -2.51
C GLN A 16 -20.94 6.42 -1.55
N GLY A 17 -20.92 5.11 -1.83
CA GLY A 17 -21.55 4.06 -1.00
C GLY A 17 -22.99 3.69 -1.37
N LYS A 18 -23.59 4.34 -2.38
CA LYS A 18 -24.97 4.05 -2.84
C LYS A 18 -25.06 2.82 -3.76
N ASN A 19 -24.01 2.58 -4.56
CA ASN A 19 -23.94 1.47 -5.52
C ASN A 19 -22.95 0.42 -5.02
N TYR A 20 -21.64 0.74 -5.10
CA TYR A 20 -20.55 -0.06 -4.57
C TYR A 20 -20.28 0.30 -3.10
N GLN A 21 -19.95 -0.69 -2.27
CA GLN A 21 -19.52 -0.47 -0.89
C GLN A 21 -18.00 -0.23 -0.80
N ALA A 22 -17.26 -0.58 -1.85
CA ALA A 22 -15.82 -0.45 -1.96
C ALA A 22 -15.34 -0.32 -3.40
N ALA A 23 -14.11 0.14 -3.56
CA ALA A 23 -13.39 0.16 -4.81
C ALA A 23 -12.06 -0.60 -4.70
N MET A 24 -11.67 -1.28 -5.76
CA MET A 24 -10.25 -1.43 -6.09
C MET A 24 -9.89 -0.26 -7.00
N THR A 25 -9.10 0.68 -6.49
CA THR A 25 -8.52 1.76 -7.29
C THR A 25 -7.04 1.89 -7.00
N TYR A 26 -6.24 2.03 -8.04
CA TYR A 26 -4.81 2.21 -7.92
C TYR A 26 -4.44 3.63 -7.45
N SER A 27 -5.37 4.59 -7.51
CA SER A 27 -5.07 6.03 -7.36
C SER A 27 -4.74 6.44 -5.93
N ASN A 28 -5.47 5.94 -4.94
CA ASN A 28 -5.35 6.42 -3.56
C ASN A 28 -4.27 5.69 -2.74
N PHE A 29 -3.91 4.45 -3.09
CA PHE A 29 -2.92 3.67 -2.34
C PHE A 29 -1.78 3.16 -3.22
N THR A 30 -2.08 2.33 -4.23
CA THR A 30 -1.07 1.64 -5.04
C THR A 30 -0.09 2.59 -5.72
N ARG A 31 -0.58 3.55 -6.50
CA ARG A 31 0.25 4.51 -7.24
C ARG A 31 1.12 5.39 -6.32
N PRO A 32 0.59 6.01 -5.25
CA PRO A 32 1.44 6.69 -4.27
C PRO A 32 2.56 5.78 -3.74
N VAL A 33 2.23 4.57 -3.26
CA VAL A 33 3.20 3.66 -2.64
C VAL A 33 4.31 3.28 -3.62
N TRP A 34 3.93 2.90 -4.85
CA TRP A 34 4.87 2.63 -5.93
C TRP A 34 5.76 3.82 -6.21
N ARG A 35 5.20 5.02 -6.40
CA ARG A 35 5.98 6.21 -6.76
C ARG A 35 6.99 6.58 -5.68
N TRP A 36 6.65 6.42 -4.40
CA TRP A 36 7.54 6.76 -3.29
C TRP A 36 8.69 5.76 -3.11
N LEU A 37 8.38 4.48 -3.28
CA LEU A 37 9.31 3.37 -3.09
C LEU A 37 9.95 2.87 -4.40
N TRP A 38 9.72 3.55 -5.52
CA TRP A 38 10.27 3.19 -6.84
C TRP A 38 11.81 3.24 -6.82
N ASN A 39 12.46 2.17 -7.30
CA ASN A 39 13.89 2.15 -7.55
C ASN A 39 14.22 2.88 -8.86
N GLN A 40 14.89 4.03 -8.76
CA GLN A 40 15.24 4.85 -9.93
C GLN A 40 16.26 4.21 -10.87
N GLU A 41 16.90 3.10 -10.46
CA GLU A 41 17.82 2.34 -11.31
C GLU A 41 17.10 1.35 -12.23
N VAL A 42 15.82 1.06 -11.98
CA VAL A 42 15.00 0.17 -12.82
C VAL A 42 14.69 0.86 -14.15
N LYS A 43 15.09 0.23 -15.25
CA LYS A 43 14.93 0.74 -16.61
C LYS A 43 13.62 0.33 -17.28
N THR A 44 13.03 -0.76 -16.83
CA THR A 44 11.75 -1.26 -17.34
C THR A 44 10.60 -0.40 -16.79
N GLU A 45 9.61 -0.11 -17.63
CA GLU A 45 8.42 0.63 -17.21
C GLU A 45 7.28 -0.32 -16.86
N GLU A 46 6.54 0.02 -15.80
CA GLU A 46 5.23 -0.56 -15.52
C GLU A 46 4.15 0.45 -15.92
N ASN A 47 3.47 0.17 -17.04
CA ASN A 47 2.51 1.09 -17.65
C ASN A 47 1.21 1.21 -16.84
N GLN A 48 0.82 0.19 -16.07
CA GLN A 48 -0.44 0.22 -15.30
C GLN A 48 -0.41 1.19 -14.12
N ILE A 49 0.79 1.54 -13.63
CA ILE A 49 0.97 2.59 -12.62
C ILE A 49 0.68 3.99 -13.19
N GLY A 50 0.54 4.10 -14.50
CA GLY A 50 0.10 5.29 -15.22
C GLY A 50 1.13 6.42 -15.20
N PRO A 51 0.82 7.54 -15.88
CA PRO A 51 1.75 8.65 -16.02
C PRO A 51 1.99 9.35 -14.67
N GLY A 52 3.24 9.75 -14.42
CA GLY A 52 3.61 10.55 -13.26
C GLY A 52 5.07 10.37 -12.85
N ARG A 53 5.51 11.25 -11.95
CA ARG A 53 6.88 11.18 -11.41
C ARG A 53 7.05 9.92 -10.55
N LYS A 54 8.11 9.17 -10.83
CA LYS A 54 8.62 8.05 -10.02
C LYS A 54 9.75 8.55 -9.10
N GLY A 55 9.95 7.90 -7.95
CA GLY A 55 10.94 8.33 -6.95
C GLY A 55 10.54 9.65 -6.25
N ILE A 56 9.27 9.80 -5.91
CA ILE A 56 8.76 10.98 -5.19
C ILE A 56 9.21 10.97 -3.72
N THR A 57 9.07 12.11 -3.03
CA THR A 57 9.29 12.20 -1.57
C THR A 57 8.14 11.62 -0.76
N ALA A 58 8.36 11.33 0.52
CA ALA A 58 7.27 10.94 1.44
C ALA A 58 6.23 12.06 1.62
N GLU A 59 6.64 13.33 1.54
CA GLU A 59 5.72 14.46 1.49
C GLU A 59 4.83 14.45 0.25
N GLN A 60 5.39 14.24 -0.94
CA GLN A 60 4.62 14.11 -2.18
C GLN A 60 3.71 12.88 -2.16
N PHE A 61 4.15 11.77 -1.55
CA PHE A 61 3.30 10.62 -1.28
C PHE A 61 2.07 11.02 -0.45
N ARG A 62 2.28 11.73 0.66
CA ARG A 62 1.22 12.19 1.56
C ARG A 62 0.22 13.05 0.82
N GLU A 63 0.70 14.01 0.03
CA GLU A 63 -0.12 14.89 -0.78
C GLU A 63 -0.97 14.10 -1.78
N LEU A 64 -0.33 13.25 -2.59
CA LEU A 64 -1.02 12.44 -3.60
C LEU A 64 -2.07 11.50 -2.98
N HIS A 65 -1.70 10.79 -1.91
CA HIS A 65 -2.64 9.96 -1.16
C HIS A 65 -3.81 10.79 -0.62
N THR A 66 -3.55 11.95 -0.04
CA THR A 66 -4.59 12.80 0.56
C THR A 66 -5.55 13.33 -0.51
N SER A 67 -5.05 13.75 -1.66
CA SER A 67 -5.89 14.22 -2.78
C SER A 67 -6.88 13.17 -3.25
N PHE A 68 -6.46 11.92 -3.42
CA PHE A 68 -7.35 10.85 -3.89
C PHE A 68 -8.18 10.21 -2.77
N ALA A 69 -7.61 10.05 -1.58
CA ALA A 69 -8.28 9.33 -0.50
C ALA A 69 -9.33 10.18 0.25
N SER A 70 -9.21 11.52 0.23
CA SER A 70 -10.12 12.41 0.97
C SER A 70 -11.50 12.56 0.34
N ILE A 71 -11.63 12.25 -0.95
CA ILE A 71 -12.90 12.36 -1.70
C ILE A 71 -13.86 11.20 -1.33
N PHE A 72 -13.31 10.03 -0.95
CA PHE A 72 -14.13 8.92 -0.48
C PHE A 72 -14.77 9.25 0.88
N PRO A 73 -16.10 9.05 1.04
CA PRO A 73 -16.71 9.03 2.36
C PRO A 73 -15.96 8.04 3.26
N TRP A 74 -15.79 8.38 4.54
CA TRP A 74 -14.95 7.59 5.44
C TRP A 74 -15.35 6.10 5.48
N HIS A 75 -16.65 5.82 5.50
CA HIS A 75 -17.15 4.45 5.48
C HIS A 75 -16.82 3.72 4.17
N VAL A 76 -16.64 4.38 3.02
CA VAL A 76 -16.19 3.74 1.77
C VAL A 76 -14.68 3.54 1.83
N ARG A 77 -13.94 4.57 2.26
CA ARG A 77 -12.48 4.54 2.35
C ARG A 77 -11.97 3.37 3.21
N LEU A 78 -12.64 3.06 4.32
CA LEU A 78 -12.31 1.91 5.17
C LEU A 78 -12.42 0.56 4.44
N HIS A 79 -13.22 0.50 3.38
CA HIS A 79 -13.52 -0.72 2.64
C HIS A 79 -12.82 -0.81 1.26
N ASN A 80 -12.19 0.27 0.78
CA ASN A 80 -11.39 0.23 -0.45
C ASN A 80 -10.24 -0.78 -0.32
N LEU A 81 -9.95 -1.50 -1.41
CA LEU A 81 -8.87 -2.47 -1.46
C LEU A 81 -7.52 -1.77 -1.65
N ASN A 82 -6.61 -1.98 -0.70
CA ASN A 82 -5.24 -1.51 -0.75
C ASN A 82 -4.35 -2.62 -1.28
N ALA A 83 -4.19 -2.69 -2.60
CA ALA A 83 -3.28 -3.62 -3.26
C ALA A 83 -1.90 -2.99 -3.46
N LEU A 84 -0.82 -3.76 -3.27
CA LEU A 84 0.49 -3.35 -3.76
C LEU A 84 0.56 -3.58 -5.26
N ASP A 85 0.14 -4.72 -5.74
CA ASP A 85 0.08 -5.06 -7.15
C ASP A 85 -1.11 -6.00 -7.41
N THR A 86 -1.34 -6.34 -8.67
CA THR A 86 -2.43 -7.23 -9.07
C THR A 86 -2.00 -8.07 -10.27
N HIS A 87 -2.91 -8.92 -10.75
CA HIS A 87 -2.76 -9.69 -11.98
C HIS A 87 -2.64 -8.84 -13.27
N ASP A 88 -2.89 -7.53 -13.22
CA ASP A 88 -2.74 -6.64 -14.38
C ASP A 88 -1.40 -5.89 -14.36
N THR A 89 -0.75 -5.79 -13.20
CA THR A 89 0.53 -5.10 -13.03
C THR A 89 1.67 -6.12 -12.91
N GLY A 90 2.90 -5.67 -13.15
CA GLY A 90 4.09 -6.32 -12.61
C GLY A 90 4.08 -6.29 -11.07
N ARG A 91 4.94 -7.12 -10.48
CA ARG A 91 5.10 -7.25 -9.03
C ARG A 91 5.79 -6.01 -8.47
N PHE A 92 5.27 -5.43 -7.39
CA PHE A 92 5.84 -4.28 -6.70
C PHE A 92 7.33 -4.47 -6.41
N LYS A 93 7.72 -5.66 -5.94
CA LYS A 93 9.11 -5.97 -5.58
C LYS A 93 10.11 -5.73 -6.72
N THR A 94 9.71 -6.05 -7.95
CA THR A 94 10.55 -5.90 -9.15
C THR A 94 10.93 -4.44 -9.43
N PHE A 95 10.07 -3.49 -9.08
CA PHE A 95 10.25 -2.07 -9.37
C PHE A 95 10.67 -1.24 -8.15
N ALA A 96 10.59 -1.82 -6.96
CA ALA A 96 10.80 -1.11 -5.71
C ALA A 96 12.27 -1.09 -5.29
N ILE A 97 12.62 -0.14 -4.42
CA ILE A 97 13.90 -0.10 -3.71
C ILE A 97 14.11 -1.46 -3.01
N PRO A 98 15.31 -2.06 -3.05
CA PRO A 98 15.58 -3.33 -2.39
C PRO A 98 15.08 -3.33 -0.94
N ASP A 99 14.46 -4.45 -0.52
CA ASP A 99 13.83 -4.67 0.79
C ASP A 99 12.66 -3.75 1.19
N SER A 100 12.30 -2.76 0.37
CA SER A 100 11.24 -1.79 0.71
C SER A 100 9.82 -2.36 0.67
N GLN A 101 9.61 -3.57 0.13
CA GLN A 101 8.31 -4.25 0.17
C GLN A 101 7.77 -4.43 1.59
N ARG A 102 8.65 -4.61 2.59
CA ARG A 102 8.23 -4.68 4.01
C ARG A 102 7.64 -3.37 4.50
N VAL A 103 8.18 -2.24 4.04
CA VAL A 103 7.65 -0.90 4.33
C VAL A 103 6.30 -0.72 3.64
N ALA A 104 6.19 -1.13 2.38
CA ALA A 104 4.96 -1.08 1.60
C ALA A 104 3.85 -1.93 2.23
N ALA A 105 4.15 -3.16 2.65
CA ALA A 105 3.24 -4.03 3.39
C ALA A 105 2.86 -3.41 4.74
N GLY A 106 3.82 -2.80 5.45
CA GLY A 106 3.55 -2.04 6.67
C GLY A 106 2.46 -0.98 6.46
N LEU A 107 2.59 -0.17 5.40
CA LEU A 107 1.55 0.80 5.02
C LEU A 107 0.23 0.12 4.65
N GLN A 108 0.28 -0.96 3.86
CA GLN A 108 -0.90 -1.72 3.42
C GLN A 108 -1.78 -2.18 4.59
N PHE A 109 -1.16 -2.68 5.66
CA PHE A 109 -1.86 -3.20 6.83
C PHE A 109 -2.24 -2.12 7.86
N THR A 110 -1.66 -0.93 7.80
CA THR A 110 -1.87 0.11 8.82
C THR A 110 -2.64 1.33 8.32
N MET A 111 -2.76 1.53 7.01
CA MET A 111 -3.61 2.56 6.42
C MET A 111 -5.11 2.17 6.42
N PRO A 112 -6.03 3.15 6.33
CA PRO A 112 -7.45 2.91 6.08
C PRO A 112 -7.66 2.17 4.76
N GLY A 113 -8.61 1.22 4.75
CA GLY A 113 -8.84 0.31 3.63
C GLY A 113 -8.62 -1.16 4.02
N ILE A 114 -9.02 -2.08 3.15
CA ILE A 114 -8.84 -3.52 3.29
C ILE A 114 -7.49 -3.88 2.64
N PRO A 115 -6.52 -4.43 3.40
CA PRO A 115 -5.28 -4.94 2.82
C PRO A 115 -5.58 -6.06 1.83
N MET A 116 -5.13 -5.91 0.58
CA MET A 116 -5.30 -6.92 -0.47
C MET A 116 -3.93 -7.47 -0.88
N ILE A 117 -3.63 -8.70 -0.49
CA ILE A 117 -2.39 -9.38 -0.86
C ILE A 117 -2.61 -10.07 -2.20
N PHE A 118 -1.77 -9.79 -3.20
CA PHE A 118 -1.74 -10.59 -4.41
C PHE A 118 -0.89 -11.84 -4.17
N ALA A 119 -1.45 -13.03 -4.43
CA ALA A 119 -0.80 -14.29 -4.08
C ALA A 119 0.62 -14.36 -4.64
N GLY A 120 1.61 -14.54 -3.75
CA GLY A 120 3.03 -14.52 -4.09
C GLY A 120 3.78 -13.31 -3.53
N ASP A 121 3.09 -12.23 -3.16
CA ASP A 121 3.74 -11.08 -2.51
C ASP A 121 4.35 -11.49 -1.16
N GLU A 122 3.64 -12.32 -0.42
CA GLU A 122 4.08 -12.90 0.85
C GLU A 122 5.25 -13.89 0.67
N PHE A 123 5.53 -14.35 -0.55
CA PHE A 123 6.72 -15.12 -0.91
C PHE A 123 7.82 -14.23 -1.51
N GLY A 124 7.59 -12.93 -1.64
CA GLY A 124 8.51 -11.99 -2.29
C GLY A 124 8.75 -12.32 -3.76
N LEU A 125 7.71 -12.72 -4.50
CA LEU A 125 7.83 -13.00 -5.93
C LEU A 125 8.06 -11.73 -6.76
N GLU A 126 8.71 -11.90 -7.91
CA GLU A 126 9.03 -10.86 -8.88
C GLU A 126 8.35 -11.15 -10.23
N GLY A 127 8.14 -10.12 -11.05
CA GLY A 127 7.51 -10.21 -12.35
C GLY A 127 7.35 -8.83 -12.99
N GLU A 128 7.80 -8.70 -14.25
CA GLU A 128 7.96 -7.38 -14.91
C GLU A 128 6.67 -6.83 -15.53
N ASN A 129 5.59 -7.60 -15.62
CA ASN A 129 4.32 -7.18 -16.20
C ASN A 129 3.18 -8.10 -15.72
N GLY A 130 1.94 -7.82 -16.12
CA GLY A 130 0.76 -8.61 -15.76
C GLY A 130 0.80 -10.09 -16.15
N GLU A 131 1.53 -10.48 -17.20
CA GLU A 131 1.68 -11.90 -17.55
C GLU A 131 2.75 -12.58 -16.68
N ALA A 132 3.92 -11.94 -16.52
CA ALA A 132 5.00 -12.47 -15.68
C ALA A 132 4.64 -12.48 -14.19
N SER A 133 3.76 -11.59 -13.73
CA SER A 133 3.33 -11.53 -12.33
C SER A 133 2.47 -12.72 -11.93
N ARG A 134 1.84 -13.43 -12.87
CA ARG A 134 1.01 -14.63 -12.66
C ARG A 134 1.84 -15.92 -12.52
N THR A 135 3.01 -15.80 -11.91
CA THR A 135 3.91 -16.93 -11.63
C THR A 135 3.26 -17.89 -10.62
N PRO A 136 3.36 -19.22 -10.83
CA PRO A 136 2.85 -20.19 -9.87
C PRO A 136 3.47 -20.01 -8.47
N ILE A 137 2.76 -20.45 -7.42
CA ILE A 137 3.29 -20.39 -6.03
C ILE A 137 4.31 -21.52 -5.81
N PRO A 138 5.47 -21.28 -5.17
CA PRO A 138 6.49 -22.28 -4.87
C PRO A 138 6.14 -23.17 -3.67
N TRP A 139 5.07 -23.97 -3.77
CA TRP A 139 4.62 -24.82 -2.66
C TRP A 139 5.65 -25.88 -2.24
N ASN A 140 6.44 -26.39 -3.18
CA ASN A 140 7.47 -27.41 -2.96
C ASN A 140 8.88 -26.89 -3.29
N GLN A 141 9.12 -25.58 -3.12
CA GLN A 141 10.41 -24.94 -3.40
C GLN A 141 10.83 -25.07 -4.87
N GLU A 142 9.86 -25.03 -5.80
CA GLU A 142 10.12 -25.12 -7.24
C GLU A 142 10.85 -23.89 -7.80
N ARG A 143 10.93 -22.82 -7.02
CA ARG A 143 11.64 -21.57 -7.31
C ARG A 143 11.98 -20.83 -6.02
N ASP A 144 12.88 -19.86 -6.15
CA ASP A 144 13.29 -19.00 -5.03
C ASP A 144 12.09 -18.27 -4.42
N SER A 145 12.09 -18.19 -3.09
CA SER A 145 11.09 -17.47 -2.32
C SER A 145 11.70 -16.93 -1.03
N ASP A 146 11.10 -15.86 -0.52
CA ASP A 146 11.49 -15.22 0.74
C ASP A 146 10.49 -15.60 1.84
N LEU A 147 10.76 -16.71 2.54
CA LEU A 147 9.91 -17.16 3.66
C LEU A 147 9.89 -16.16 4.83
N SER A 148 10.87 -15.26 4.94
CA SER A 148 10.84 -14.20 5.95
C SER A 148 9.83 -13.09 5.59
N MET A 149 9.47 -12.95 4.31
CA MET A 149 8.37 -12.11 3.88
C MET A 149 7.03 -12.68 4.36
N LEU A 150 6.86 -14.01 4.31
CA LEU A 150 5.64 -14.67 4.78
C LEU A 150 5.41 -14.40 6.27
N ASP A 151 6.46 -14.51 7.08
CA ASP A 151 6.44 -14.15 8.50
C ASP A 151 6.12 -12.66 8.71
N THR A 152 6.66 -11.77 7.86
CA THR A 152 6.35 -10.34 7.89
C THR A 152 4.86 -10.07 7.67
N TYR A 153 4.28 -10.62 6.60
CA TYR A 153 2.86 -10.46 6.30
C TYR A 153 1.96 -11.09 7.38
N ALA A 154 2.35 -12.26 7.91
CA ALA A 154 1.64 -12.90 9.02
C ALA A 154 1.64 -12.00 10.26
N LYS A 155 2.79 -11.44 10.65
CA LYS A 155 2.90 -10.49 11.77
C LYS A 155 2.07 -9.24 11.56
N LEU A 156 2.13 -8.62 10.39
CA LEU A 156 1.32 -7.43 10.05
C LEU A 156 -0.18 -7.71 10.12
N SER A 157 -0.62 -8.88 9.64
CA SER A 157 -2.00 -9.33 9.75
C SER A 157 -2.43 -9.50 11.22
N GLN A 158 -1.58 -10.08 12.06
CA GLN A 158 -1.85 -10.21 13.50
C GLN A 158 -1.91 -8.86 14.21
N ILE A 159 -0.99 -7.94 13.90
CA ILE A 159 -0.99 -6.57 14.43
C ILE A 159 -2.32 -5.89 14.08
N ARG A 160 -2.72 -5.89 12.80
CA ARG A 160 -3.99 -5.28 12.39
C ARG A 160 -5.20 -5.91 13.09
N LYS A 161 -5.22 -7.24 13.26
CA LYS A 161 -6.32 -7.95 13.94
C LYS A 161 -6.43 -7.59 15.43
N ARG A 162 -5.31 -7.34 16.11
CA ARG A 162 -5.27 -7.01 17.54
C ARG A 162 -5.64 -5.55 17.84
N HIS A 163 -5.44 -4.66 16.88
CA HIS A 163 -5.66 -3.22 17.07
C HIS A 163 -6.88 -2.74 16.26
N ARG A 164 -7.97 -2.47 16.96
CA ARG A 164 -9.20 -1.86 16.44
C ARG A 164 -8.95 -0.51 15.76
N SER A 165 -7.99 0.28 16.27
CA SER A 165 -7.59 1.54 15.63
C SER A 165 -7.11 1.36 14.18
N LEU A 166 -6.45 0.24 13.87
CA LEU A 166 -5.99 -0.07 12.51
C LEU A 166 -7.13 -0.51 11.59
N GLN A 167 -8.20 -1.08 12.13
CA GLN A 167 -9.35 -1.59 11.36
C GLN A 167 -10.36 -0.49 11.02
N GLU A 168 -10.78 0.31 12.01
CA GLU A 168 -11.87 1.30 11.86
C GLU A 168 -11.51 2.70 12.36
N GLY A 169 -10.38 2.85 13.06
CA GLY A 169 -9.96 4.10 13.67
C GLY A 169 -9.64 5.19 12.66
N SER A 170 -9.83 6.45 13.05
CA SER A 170 -9.48 7.63 12.26
C SER A 170 -7.99 7.64 11.92
N MET A 171 -7.59 8.51 10.98
CA MET A 171 -6.18 8.67 10.59
C MET A 171 -5.82 10.15 10.57
N ARG A 172 -4.65 10.49 11.12
CA ARG A 172 -4.08 11.83 11.05
C ARG A 172 -2.59 11.77 10.76
N TRP A 173 -2.15 12.52 9.77
CA TRP A 173 -0.74 12.73 9.46
C TRP A 173 -0.06 13.52 10.58
N LEU A 174 1.13 13.08 10.99
CA LEU A 174 1.95 13.75 12.02
C LEU A 174 3.27 14.28 11.45
N TYR A 175 3.81 13.61 10.45
CA TYR A 175 5.12 13.95 9.89
C TYR A 175 5.23 13.47 8.44
N SER A 176 5.98 14.22 7.63
CA SER A 176 6.44 13.80 6.32
C SER A 176 7.73 14.54 5.95
N SER A 177 8.70 13.83 5.39
CA SER A 177 9.96 14.38 4.87
C SER A 177 10.24 13.90 3.43
N ALA A 178 11.49 13.97 2.98
CA ALA A 178 11.93 13.28 1.79
C ALA A 178 11.83 11.74 1.94
N GLU A 179 12.24 11.20 3.09
CA GLU A 179 12.46 9.75 3.28
C GLU A 179 11.42 9.05 4.14
N ALA A 180 10.66 9.78 4.96
CA ALA A 180 9.81 9.17 5.97
C ALA A 180 8.46 9.88 6.14
N LEU A 181 7.47 9.11 6.59
CA LEU A 181 6.15 9.59 6.97
C LEU A 181 5.74 8.98 8.30
N ALA A 182 4.95 9.73 9.06
CA ALA A 182 4.32 9.23 10.27
C ALA A 182 2.86 9.66 10.33
N PHE A 183 2.01 8.75 10.80
CA PHE A 183 0.60 9.01 11.06
C PHE A 183 0.13 8.23 12.26
N VAL A 184 -0.92 8.71 12.89
CA VAL A 184 -1.60 7.99 13.96
C VAL A 184 -2.92 7.42 13.45
N ARG A 185 -3.23 6.20 13.90
CA ARG A 185 -4.56 5.59 13.80
C ARG A 185 -5.20 5.59 15.17
N GLU A 186 -6.39 6.19 15.31
CA GLU A 186 -7.02 6.43 16.63
C GLU A 186 -8.43 5.86 16.68
N SER A 187 -8.73 5.12 17.76
CA SER A 187 -10.08 4.69 18.10
C SER A 187 -10.48 5.26 19.47
N LYS A 188 -11.65 4.90 19.98
CA LYS A 188 -12.08 5.30 21.34
C LYS A 188 -11.21 4.72 22.46
N THR A 189 -10.49 3.63 22.20
CA THR A 189 -9.81 2.83 23.24
C THR A 189 -8.30 2.73 23.06
N GLU A 190 -7.77 3.07 21.90
CA GLU A 190 -6.33 2.97 21.62
C GLU A 190 -5.91 3.89 20.47
N SER A 191 -4.62 4.24 20.47
CA SER A 191 -3.94 4.93 19.37
C SER A 191 -2.70 4.14 18.96
N VAL A 192 -2.47 4.01 17.65
CA VAL A 192 -1.28 3.37 17.08
C VAL A 192 -0.54 4.39 16.23
N LEU A 193 0.71 4.68 16.62
CA LEU A 193 1.63 5.48 15.81
C LEU A 193 2.31 4.59 14.78
N VAL A 194 2.22 4.97 13.51
CA VAL A 194 2.86 4.29 12.39
C VAL A 194 3.93 5.19 11.82
N ILE A 195 5.11 4.62 11.61
CA ILE A 195 6.26 5.29 11.00
C ILE A 195 6.74 4.42 9.84
N ALA A 196 6.79 4.98 8.64
CA ALA A 196 7.36 4.34 7.46
C ALA A 196 8.53 5.19 6.96
N SER A 197 9.67 4.55 6.67
CA SER A 197 10.89 5.23 6.25
C SER A 197 11.64 4.38 5.22
N ARG A 198 12.31 5.05 4.27
CA ARG A 198 13.29 4.44 3.36
C ARG A 198 14.66 4.21 4.02
N GLY A 199 14.83 4.61 5.28
CA GLY A 199 16.00 4.30 6.11
C GLY A 199 17.20 5.25 5.96
N ARG A 200 17.17 6.23 5.04
CA ARG A 200 18.24 7.23 4.91
C ARG A 200 18.18 8.32 5.99
N ASP A 201 16.98 8.71 6.43
CA ASP A 201 16.80 9.63 7.56
C ASP A 201 16.88 8.88 8.90
N ARG A 202 17.92 9.16 9.69
CA ARG A 202 18.16 8.53 11.01
C ARG A 202 17.50 9.25 12.19
N LYS A 203 16.92 10.43 11.97
CA LYS A 203 16.23 11.22 13.00
C LYS A 203 14.89 11.70 12.46
N LEU A 204 13.81 11.33 13.13
CA LEU A 204 12.48 11.88 12.90
C LEU A 204 12.21 12.94 13.96
N GLU A 205 11.99 14.17 13.53
CA GLU A 205 11.68 15.28 14.43
C GLU A 205 10.20 15.64 14.27
N PHE A 206 9.42 15.39 15.32
CA PHE A 206 8.03 15.85 15.38
C PHE A 206 8.03 17.32 15.80
N SER A 207 7.42 18.18 14.99
CA SER A 207 7.17 19.57 15.41
C SER A 207 6.31 19.55 16.68
N ARG A 208 6.81 20.20 17.74
CA ARG A 208 6.07 20.38 18.99
C ARG A 208 4.86 21.28 18.80
#